data_AF-A0A963I9F0-F1
#
_entry.id   AF-A0A963I9F0-F1
#
_cell.length_a   1.000
_cell.length_b   1.000
_cell.length_c   1.000
_cell.angle_alpha   90.00
_cell.angle_beta   90.00
_cell.angle_gamma   90.00
#
_symmetry.space_group_name_H-M   'P 1'
#
loop_
_entity.id
_entity.type
_entity.pdbx_description
1 polymer ?
#
loop_
_entity_poly.entity_id
_entity_poly.type
_entity_poly.pdbx_seq_one_letter_code
_entity_poly.pdbx_strand_id
1 'polypeptide(L)'
;INPGNSGGALTNSQGALIGINAAIYSRSGGSLGIGFAIPVTFARDVMEQIIRTGRVTRGWIGVEIQDLTTELAQSLGLASTQGVLISGVMRGGPADKGGIQPGDVITVIEDQPIDDPQRLLEVVAALAPSKTGRFTIRRGGEALELTVKIGRRPSLPQPE
;
A
#
# COMPACT_ATOMS: atom_id res chain seq x y z
N ILE A 1 7.83 15.88 19.52
CA ILE A 1 7.93 14.44 19.83
C ILE A 1 9.41 14.12 19.98
N ASN A 2 9.84 13.42 21.03
CA ASN A 2 11.22 12.93 21.24
C ASN A 2 11.21 11.41 21.46
N PRO A 3 12.37 10.71 21.43
CA PRO A 3 12.45 9.33 21.88
C PRO A 3 11.74 9.12 23.23
N GLY A 4 10.99 8.02 23.36
CA GLY A 4 10.14 7.74 24.52
C GLY A 4 8.68 8.21 24.42
N ASN A 5 8.33 9.02 23.41
CA ASN A 5 6.92 9.42 23.18
C ASN A 5 6.18 8.47 22.20
N SER A 6 6.88 7.51 21.59
CA SER A 6 6.26 6.53 20.68
C SER A 6 5.20 5.70 21.42
N GLY A 7 4.03 5.56 20.83
CA GLY A 7 2.85 4.95 21.45
C GLY A 7 1.96 5.94 22.23
N GLY A 8 2.44 7.15 22.49
CA GLY A 8 1.67 8.20 23.18
C GLY A 8 0.60 8.84 22.29
N ALA A 9 -0.38 9.48 22.94
CA ALA A 9 -1.47 10.17 22.26
C ALA A 9 -1.02 11.46 21.55
N LEU A 10 -1.58 11.70 20.36
CA LEU A 10 -1.61 13.00 19.71
C LEU A 10 -3.05 13.52 19.76
N THR A 11 -3.28 14.66 20.40
CA THR A 11 -4.62 15.23 20.60
C THR A 11 -4.77 16.60 19.94
N ASN A 12 -5.98 16.96 19.55
CA ASN A 12 -6.32 18.33 19.18
C ASN A 12 -6.55 19.21 20.43
N SER A 13 -6.87 20.50 20.23
CA SER A 13 -7.07 21.46 21.34
C SER A 13 -8.31 21.18 22.19
N GLN A 14 -9.22 20.33 21.72
CA GLN A 14 -10.37 19.85 22.47
C GLN A 14 -10.08 18.55 23.26
N GLY A 15 -8.84 18.04 23.20
CA GLY A 15 -8.45 16.79 23.85
C GLY A 15 -8.89 15.53 23.11
N ALA A 16 -9.41 15.63 21.89
CA ALA A 16 -9.76 14.47 21.09
C ALA A 16 -8.49 13.81 20.52
N LEU A 17 -8.39 12.49 20.65
CA LEU A 17 -7.30 11.70 20.07
C LEU A 17 -7.40 11.73 18.54
N ILE A 18 -6.37 12.26 17.89
CA ILE A 18 -6.29 12.35 16.42
C ILE A 18 -5.20 11.44 15.84
N GLY A 19 -4.28 10.96 16.67
CA GLY A 19 -3.27 9.99 16.23
C GLY A 19 -2.45 9.40 17.38
N ILE A 20 -1.58 8.46 17.03
CA ILE A 20 -0.60 7.82 17.92
C ILE A 20 0.79 8.20 17.45
N ASN A 21 1.58 8.84 18.32
CA ASN A 21 2.95 9.22 18.02
C ASN A 21 3.76 7.97 17.66
N ALA A 22 4.45 7.98 16.52
CA ALA A 22 5.16 6.80 16.02
C ALA A 22 6.65 7.06 15.86
N ALA A 23 7.01 8.14 15.16
CA ALA A 23 8.39 8.40 14.78
C ALA A 23 8.71 9.91 14.77
N ILE A 24 10.01 10.20 14.67
CA ILE A 24 10.54 11.55 14.45
C ILE A 24 11.54 11.50 13.31
N TYR A 25 11.64 12.59 12.57
CA TYR A 25 12.80 12.79 11.72
C TYR A 25 13.97 13.32 12.55
N SER A 26 15.09 12.60 12.55
CA SER A 26 16.29 13.00 13.28
C SER A 26 17.57 12.61 12.56
N ARG A 27 18.56 13.50 12.59
CA ARG A 27 19.96 13.23 12.18
C ARG A 27 20.92 13.10 13.36
N SER A 28 20.49 13.48 14.57
CA SER A 28 21.31 13.57 15.78
C SER A 28 20.74 12.77 16.97
N GLY A 29 19.59 12.11 16.81
CA GLY A 29 18.86 11.40 17.86
C GLY A 29 17.82 12.25 18.61
N GLY A 30 17.85 13.59 18.49
CA GLY A 30 16.86 14.51 19.04
C GLY A 30 15.80 14.95 18.01
N SER A 31 14.65 15.45 18.49
CA SER A 31 13.63 16.06 17.64
C SER A 31 14.14 17.30 16.92
N LEU A 32 13.96 17.34 15.60
CA LEU A 32 14.16 18.54 14.78
C LEU A 32 12.86 19.33 14.56
N GLY A 33 11.80 19.04 15.32
CA GLY A 33 10.48 19.67 15.19
C GLY A 33 9.55 18.96 14.20
N ILE A 34 10.01 17.90 13.53
CA ILE A 34 9.19 17.08 12.63
C ILE A 34 8.87 15.75 13.30
N GLY A 35 7.58 15.53 13.58
CA GLY A 35 7.05 14.32 14.19
C GLY A 35 6.00 13.65 13.30
N PHE A 36 5.96 12.33 13.34
CA PHE A 36 5.01 11.52 12.58
C PHE A 36 4.09 10.75 13.54
N ALA A 37 2.80 10.77 13.23
CA ALA A 37 1.79 10.04 13.97
C ALA A 37 0.95 9.17 13.03
N ILE A 38 0.56 8.01 13.54
CA ILE A 38 -0.40 7.12 12.88
C ILE A 38 -1.80 7.69 13.14
N PRO A 39 -2.64 7.92 12.11
CA PRO A 39 -4.00 8.42 12.32
C PRO A 39 -4.83 7.54 13.24
N VAL A 40 -5.68 8.14 14.08
CA VAL A 40 -6.51 7.41 15.06
C VAL A 40 -7.46 6.40 14.40
N THR A 41 -7.96 6.70 13.20
CA THR A 41 -8.82 5.80 12.42
C THR A 41 -8.08 4.51 12.07
N PHE A 42 -6.86 4.63 11.55
CA PHE A 42 -6.02 3.47 11.24
C PHE A 42 -5.65 2.66 12.49
N ALA A 43 -5.32 3.33 13.59
CA ALA A 43 -5.01 2.66 14.85
C ALA A 43 -6.22 1.87 15.39
N ARG A 44 -7.42 2.43 15.27
CA ARG A 44 -8.68 1.79 15.66
C ARG A 44 -8.96 0.54 14.81
N ASP A 45 -8.83 0.64 13.49
CA ASP A 45 -9.05 -0.52 12.60
C ASP A 45 -8.10 -1.68 12.90
N VAL A 46 -6.84 -1.37 13.20
CA VAL A 46 -5.83 -2.35 13.63
C VAL A 46 -6.21 -2.98 14.96
N MET A 47 -6.59 -2.17 15.95
CA MET A 47 -7.00 -2.64 17.28
C MET A 47 -8.21 -3.58 17.18
N GLU A 48 -9.24 -3.21 16.43
CA GLU A 48 -10.45 -4.03 16.24
C GLU A 48 -10.14 -5.38 15.58
N GLN A 49 -9.22 -5.42 14.61
CA GLN A 49 -8.77 -6.67 13.99
C GLN A 49 -8.05 -7.58 14.99
N ILE A 50 -7.17 -7.02 15.83
CA ILE A 50 -6.43 -7.77 16.84
C ILE A 50 -7.40 -8.33 17.89
N ILE A 51 -8.34 -7.52 18.40
CA ILE A 51 -9.34 -7.96 19.37
C ILE A 51 -10.18 -9.11 18.80
N ARG A 52 -10.62 -9.01 17.54
CA ARG A 52 -11.51 -10.00 16.93
C ARG A 52 -10.81 -11.28 16.47
N THR A 53 -9.58 -11.18 15.96
CA THR A 53 -8.93 -12.29 15.23
C THR A 53 -7.53 -12.65 15.73
N GLY A 54 -7.00 -11.89 16.70
CA GLY A 54 -5.66 -12.07 17.26
C GLY A 54 -4.52 -11.56 16.38
N ARG A 55 -4.81 -11.00 15.19
CA ARG A 55 -3.79 -10.54 14.24
C ARG A 55 -4.33 -9.50 13.26
N VAL A 56 -3.43 -8.69 12.72
CA VAL A 56 -3.73 -7.81 11.58
C VAL A 56 -3.42 -8.56 10.30
N THR A 57 -4.35 -8.58 9.35
CA THR A 57 -4.09 -9.20 8.04
C THR A 57 -4.36 -8.21 6.93
N ARG A 58 -3.31 -7.89 6.17
CA ARG A 58 -3.41 -7.00 5.01
C ARG A 58 -3.44 -7.80 3.72
N GLY A 59 -4.16 -7.28 2.74
CA GLY A 59 -4.11 -7.79 1.38
C GLY A 59 -2.72 -7.65 0.77
N TRP A 60 -2.39 -8.58 -0.11
CA TRP A 60 -1.11 -8.62 -0.80
C TRP A 60 -1.27 -9.34 -2.13
N ILE A 61 -0.70 -8.79 -3.20
CA ILE A 61 -0.76 -9.38 -4.54
C ILE A 61 0.61 -9.81 -5.09
N GLY A 62 1.70 -9.48 -4.41
CA GLY A 62 3.05 -9.93 -4.82
C GLY A 62 3.59 -9.24 -6.06
N VAL A 63 3.59 -7.90 -6.04
CA VAL A 63 4.15 -7.05 -7.11
C VAL A 63 5.22 -6.13 -6.54
N GLU A 64 6.16 -5.76 -7.40
CA GLU A 64 7.02 -4.60 -7.26
C GLU A 64 6.44 -3.47 -8.10
N ILE A 65 6.43 -2.27 -7.54
CA ILE A 65 5.76 -1.10 -8.12
C ILE A 65 6.73 0.08 -8.22
N GLN A 66 6.52 0.92 -9.21
CA GLN A 66 7.22 2.18 -9.37
C GLN A 66 6.29 3.26 -9.92
N ASP A 67 6.66 4.52 -9.71
CA ASP A 67 5.98 5.65 -10.34
C ASP A 67 6.02 5.53 -11.87
N LEU A 68 4.91 5.92 -12.51
CA LEU A 68 4.85 6.06 -13.96
C LEU A 68 5.29 7.47 -14.36
N THR A 69 6.57 7.64 -14.68
CA THR A 69 7.08 8.92 -15.20
C THR A 69 6.62 9.16 -16.64
N THR A 70 6.69 10.40 -17.10
CA THR A 70 6.35 10.80 -18.47
C THR A 70 7.17 10.02 -19.50
N GLU A 71 8.47 9.84 -19.26
CA GLU A 71 9.39 9.13 -20.15
C GLU A 71 9.03 7.64 -20.23
N LEU A 72 8.67 7.03 -19.10
CA LEU A 72 8.21 5.64 -19.06
C LEU A 72 6.87 5.48 -19.78
N ALA A 73 5.91 6.36 -19.53
CA ALA A 73 4.62 6.34 -20.22
C ALA A 73 4.80 6.41 -21.74
N GLN A 74 5.66 7.32 -22.22
CA GLN A 74 5.97 7.45 -23.65
C GLN A 74 6.63 6.19 -24.23
N SER A 75 7.61 5.61 -23.53
CA SER A 75 8.28 4.38 -24.00
C SER A 75 7.36 3.16 -24.03
N LEU A 76 6.31 3.15 -23.20
CA LEU A 76 5.27 2.12 -23.16
C LEU A 76 4.09 2.41 -24.10
N GLY A 77 4.11 3.52 -24.85
CA GLY A 77 3.05 3.91 -25.78
C GLY A 77 1.76 4.38 -25.10
N LEU A 78 1.85 4.87 -23.86
CA LEU A 78 0.71 5.36 -23.08
C LEU A 78 0.48 6.86 -23.31
N ALA A 79 -0.78 7.25 -23.47
CA ALA A 79 -1.17 8.65 -23.64
C ALA A 79 -1.22 9.45 -22.33
N SER A 80 -1.13 8.77 -21.18
CA SER A 80 -1.23 9.37 -19.85
C SER A 80 -0.24 8.75 -18.87
N THR A 81 0.18 9.52 -17.87
CA THR A 81 0.96 9.06 -16.70
C THR A 81 0.06 8.61 -15.54
N GLN A 82 -1.24 8.41 -15.77
CA GLN A 82 -2.15 7.91 -14.76
C GLN A 82 -1.91 6.42 -14.52
N GLY A 83 -1.74 6.05 -13.26
CA GLY A 83 -1.54 4.67 -12.85
C GLY A 83 -0.15 4.40 -12.29
N VAL A 84 0.05 3.15 -11.91
CA VAL A 84 1.29 2.68 -11.28
C VAL A 84 1.86 1.55 -12.11
N LEU A 85 3.14 1.68 -12.45
CA LEU A 85 3.86 0.68 -13.23
C LEU A 85 4.27 -0.50 -12.35
N ILE A 86 3.96 -1.70 -12.82
CA ILE A 86 4.45 -2.96 -12.25
C ILE A 86 5.83 -3.24 -12.81
N SER A 87 6.85 -3.09 -11.96
CA SER A 87 8.25 -3.36 -12.33
C SER A 87 8.61 -4.84 -12.20
N GLY A 88 7.88 -5.57 -11.35
CA GLY A 88 8.15 -6.97 -11.06
C GLY A 88 6.93 -7.70 -10.51
N VAL A 89 6.89 -9.01 -10.71
CA VAL A 89 5.82 -9.88 -10.20
C VAL A 89 6.45 -11.11 -9.54
N MET A 90 6.04 -11.40 -8.31
CA MET A 90 6.50 -12.57 -7.58
C MET A 90 5.91 -13.84 -8.20
N ARG A 91 6.79 -14.71 -8.73
CA ARG A 91 6.41 -15.99 -9.32
C ARG A 91 5.60 -16.87 -8.36
N GLY A 92 4.52 -17.45 -8.86
CA GLY A 92 3.55 -18.25 -8.08
C GLY A 92 2.70 -17.42 -7.11
N GLY A 93 2.93 -16.10 -7.04
CA GLY A 93 2.19 -15.14 -6.25
C GLY A 93 0.80 -14.85 -6.83
N PRO A 94 0.00 -14.06 -6.11
CA PRO A 94 -1.38 -13.82 -6.53
C PRO A 94 -1.51 -13.03 -7.84
N ALA A 95 -0.68 -12.00 -8.07
CA ALA A 95 -0.63 -11.23 -9.30
C ALA A 95 -0.20 -12.08 -10.51
N ASP A 96 0.82 -12.93 -10.35
CA ASP A 96 1.28 -13.88 -11.37
C ASP A 96 0.14 -14.81 -11.81
N LYS A 97 -0.54 -15.42 -10.83
CA LYS A 97 -1.71 -16.28 -11.07
C LYS A 97 -2.92 -15.53 -11.65
N GLY A 98 -3.02 -14.24 -11.37
CA GLY A 98 -4.04 -13.34 -11.92
C GLY A 98 -3.69 -12.81 -13.31
N GLY A 99 -2.52 -13.15 -13.85
CA GLY A 99 -2.09 -12.74 -15.19
C GLY A 99 -1.52 -11.32 -15.27
N ILE A 100 -1.23 -10.67 -14.15
CA ILE A 100 -0.47 -9.41 -14.12
C ILE A 100 0.99 -9.71 -14.48
N GLN A 101 1.59 -8.83 -15.27
CA GLN A 101 2.94 -8.96 -15.80
C GLN A 101 3.76 -7.69 -15.55
N PRO A 102 5.09 -7.79 -15.47
CA PRO A 102 5.96 -6.61 -15.53
C PRO A 102 5.70 -5.80 -16.80
N GLY A 103 5.67 -4.47 -16.68
CA GLY A 103 5.29 -3.56 -17.76
C GLY A 103 3.81 -3.18 -17.78
N ASP A 104 2.96 -3.87 -17.00
CA ASP A 104 1.57 -3.44 -16.81
C ASP A 104 1.51 -2.15 -16.01
N VAL A 105 0.55 -1.29 -16.34
CA VAL A 105 0.19 -0.12 -15.52
C VAL A 105 -1.18 -0.32 -14.90
N ILE A 106 -1.25 -0.40 -13.58
CA ILE A 106 -2.53 -0.47 -12.85
C ILE A 106 -3.14 0.92 -12.76
N THR A 107 -4.38 1.07 -13.21
CA THR A 107 -5.09 2.35 -13.27
C THR A 107 -6.31 2.40 -12.35
N VAL A 108 -6.95 1.25 -12.09
CA VAL A 108 -8.10 1.15 -11.19
C VAL A 108 -8.04 -0.19 -10.45
N ILE A 109 -8.41 -0.18 -9.17
CA ILE A 109 -8.65 -1.39 -8.38
C ILE A 109 -10.07 -1.30 -7.83
N GLU A 110 -10.90 -2.28 -8.16
CA GLU A 110 -12.36 -2.22 -8.00
C GLU A 110 -12.92 -0.96 -8.68
N ASP A 111 -13.49 -0.05 -7.88
CA ASP A 111 -14.03 1.24 -8.33
C ASP A 111 -13.14 2.42 -7.91
N GLN A 112 -11.90 2.14 -7.48
CA GLN A 112 -10.97 3.15 -6.97
C GLN A 112 -9.87 3.47 -7.97
N PRO A 113 -9.74 4.73 -8.42
CA PRO A 113 -8.66 5.14 -9.29
C PRO A 113 -7.32 5.05 -8.54
N ILE A 114 -6.31 4.62 -9.26
CA ILE A 114 -4.93 4.52 -8.79
C ILE A 114 -4.10 5.50 -9.60
N ASP A 115 -3.57 6.50 -8.92
CA ASP A 115 -2.80 7.61 -9.47
C ASP A 115 -1.34 7.58 -9.02
N ASP A 116 -1.04 6.98 -7.87
CA ASP A 116 0.31 6.85 -7.36
C ASP A 116 0.57 5.50 -6.61
N PRO A 117 1.84 5.13 -6.38
CA PRO A 117 2.21 3.88 -5.71
C PRO A 117 1.70 3.78 -4.28
N GLN A 118 1.61 4.90 -3.55
CA GLN A 118 1.10 4.89 -2.18
C GLN A 118 -0.37 4.52 -2.18
N ARG A 119 -1.16 5.08 -3.09
CA ARG A 119 -2.57 4.77 -3.28
C ARG A 119 -2.78 3.30 -3.61
N LEU A 120 -1.97 2.73 -4.52
CA LEU A 120 -2.01 1.29 -4.81
C LEU A 120 -1.79 0.45 -3.55
N LEU A 121 -0.75 0.77 -2.77
CA LEU A 121 -0.43 0.04 -1.54
C LEU A 121 -1.57 0.11 -0.51
N GLU A 122 -2.17 1.29 -0.32
CA GLU A 122 -3.29 1.50 0.58
C GLU A 122 -4.51 0.67 0.17
N VAL A 123 -4.89 0.74 -1.11
CA VAL A 123 -6.06 0.02 -1.63
C VAL A 123 -5.86 -1.48 -1.53
N VAL A 124 -4.71 -2.01 -1.97
CA VAL A 124 -4.40 -3.44 -1.87
C VAL A 124 -4.36 -3.91 -0.42
N ALA A 125 -3.78 -3.12 0.49
CA ALA A 125 -3.69 -3.49 1.90
C ALA A 125 -5.07 -3.57 2.58
N ALA A 126 -6.02 -2.76 2.14
CA ALA A 126 -7.40 -2.74 2.64
C ALA A 126 -8.25 -3.92 2.11
N LEU A 127 -7.87 -4.53 0.99
CA LEU A 127 -8.57 -5.69 0.47
C LEU A 127 -8.41 -6.90 1.39
N ALA A 128 -9.53 -7.55 1.71
CA ALA A 128 -9.54 -8.74 2.55
C ALA A 128 -8.83 -9.91 1.85
N PRO A 129 -7.87 -10.59 2.50
CA PRO A 129 -7.24 -11.78 1.95
C PRO A 129 -8.25 -12.88 1.63
N SER A 130 -7.89 -13.74 0.67
CA SER A 130 -8.69 -14.84 0.15
C SER A 130 -9.91 -14.43 -0.69
N LYS A 131 -10.24 -13.14 -0.77
CA LYS A 131 -11.16 -12.61 -1.79
C LYS A 131 -10.45 -12.40 -3.12
N THR A 132 -11.22 -12.15 -4.17
CA THR A 132 -10.72 -11.66 -5.46
C THR A 132 -10.94 -10.16 -5.54
N GLY A 133 -9.98 -9.45 -6.13
CA GLY A 133 -10.10 -8.06 -6.50
C GLY A 133 -10.12 -7.89 -8.02
N ARG A 134 -10.83 -6.89 -8.53
CA ARG A 134 -10.85 -6.50 -9.94
C ARG A 134 -9.82 -5.41 -10.20
N PHE A 135 -9.01 -5.57 -11.25
CA PHE A 135 -7.90 -4.68 -11.56
C PHE A 135 -8.01 -4.25 -13.02
N THR A 136 -8.12 -2.94 -13.25
CA THR A 136 -8.00 -2.38 -14.61
C THR A 136 -6.56 -1.99 -14.84
N ILE A 137 -5.96 -2.58 -15.87
CA ILE A 137 -4.57 -2.36 -16.24
C ILE A 137 -4.45 -1.82 -17.67
N ARG A 138 -3.28 -1.28 -17.99
CA ARG A 138 -2.83 -0.98 -19.35
C ARG A 138 -1.66 -1.86 -19.70
N ARG A 139 -1.77 -2.59 -20.81
CA ARG A 139 -0.70 -3.43 -21.37
C ARG A 139 -0.56 -3.13 -22.86
N GLY A 140 0.60 -2.64 -23.27
CA GLY A 140 0.83 -2.24 -24.68
C GLY A 140 -0.18 -1.21 -25.20
N GLY A 141 -0.65 -0.30 -24.32
CA GLY A 141 -1.67 0.71 -24.65
C GLY A 141 -3.12 0.26 -24.49
N GLU A 142 -3.39 -1.05 -24.48
CA GLU A 142 -4.75 -1.59 -24.36
C GLU A 142 -5.21 -1.67 -22.90
N ALA A 143 -6.50 -1.40 -22.67
CA ALA A 143 -7.13 -1.57 -21.37
C ALA A 143 -7.54 -3.04 -21.18
N LEU A 144 -7.11 -3.65 -20.07
CA LEU A 144 -7.50 -5.01 -19.71
C LEU A 144 -8.08 -5.01 -18.29
N GLU A 145 -9.07 -5.86 -18.06
CA GLU A 145 -9.60 -6.12 -16.72
C GLU A 145 -9.15 -7.52 -16.28
N LEU A 146 -8.46 -7.59 -15.14
CA LEU A 146 -7.97 -8.83 -14.56
C LEU A 146 -8.60 -9.04 -13.17
N THR A 147 -8.95 -10.29 -12.89
CA THR A 147 -9.39 -10.69 -11.54
C THR A 147 -8.22 -11.36 -10.82
N VAL A 148 -7.78 -10.76 -9.70
CA VAL A 148 -6.60 -11.21 -8.96
C VAL A 148 -7.04 -11.66 -7.58
N LYS A 149 -6.64 -12.88 -7.18
CA LYS A 149 -6.86 -13.33 -5.80
C LYS A 149 -6.00 -12.50 -4.85
N ILE A 150 -6.54 -12.09 -3.72
CA ILE A 150 -5.80 -11.35 -2.70
C ILE A 150 -5.15 -12.36 -1.75
N GLY A 151 -3.83 -12.34 -1.68
CA GLY A 151 -3.04 -13.16 -0.80
C GLY A 151 -2.80 -12.51 0.56
N ARG A 152 -2.10 -13.26 1.42
CA ARG A 152 -1.42 -12.72 2.61
C ARG A 152 0.05 -12.63 2.26
N ARG A 153 0.71 -11.53 2.63
CA ARG A 153 2.16 -11.42 2.47
C ARG A 153 2.82 -12.56 3.26
N PRO A 154 3.73 -13.34 2.65
CA PRO A 154 4.52 -14.33 3.39
C PRO A 154 5.25 -13.66 4.54
N SER A 155 5.31 -14.30 5.71
CA SER A 155 6.23 -13.87 6.75
C SER A 155 7.65 -14.03 6.24
N LEU A 156 8.50 -13.03 6.44
CA LEU A 156 9.93 -13.20 6.19
C LEU A 156 10.41 -14.43 6.98
N PRO A 157 11.19 -15.34 6.36
CA PRO A 157 11.88 -16.38 7.11
C PRO A 157 12.68 -15.69 8.23
N GLN A 158 12.50 -16.12 9.47
CA GLN A 158 13.43 -15.69 10.52
C GLN A 158 14.79 -16.30 10.17
N PRO A 159 15.86 -15.52 10.09
CA PRO A 159 17.19 -16.11 10.07
C PRO A 159 17.38 -16.91 11.36
N GLU A 160 17.83 -18.17 11.21
CA GLU A 160 18.25 -19.02 12.34
C GLU A 160 19.42 -18.40 13.11
#